data_AF-A0A357IVX0-F1
#
_entry.id   AF-A0A357IVX0-F1
#
_cell.length_a   1.000
_cell.length_b   1.000
_cell.length_c   1.000
_cell.angle_alpha   90.00
_cell.angle_beta   90.00
_cell.angle_gamma   90.00
#
_symmetry.space_group_name_H-M   'P 1'
#
loop_
_entity.id
_entity.type
_entity.pdbx_description
1 polymer ?
#
loop_
_entity_poly.entity_id
_entity_poly.type
_entity_poly.pdbx_seq_one_letter_code
_entity_poly.pdbx_strand_id
1 'polypeptide(L)'
;MREPGQWHPAGFQDYKHYFPATPELNISADRILNERFIGTWDRSSQEIQDDLRSWSSETTIVFVRGFLGSFMPGNLVKPCRRMQDLGFDAIIARTDSGGSSLKNAVKIRKQLLSRGNRRHILFCGHSRGALECLLALKDSPDLSTRCQGVIMSQTAYGPSAIIDSMLFGMHSGKDQSIGRKLKDKIQALGLFILGASTGGKELGSAKWSSLTSQVDSMDWPFSVIQCASWSTRPTTWLDSWHERLGKICPGRAHDGQFYLDDLIWPQIPHVLLPQIDHAQPAVGGFGFDPVKYWQTMIHMTLSADASKLYGS
;
A
#
# COMPACT_ATOMS: atom_id res chain seq x y z
N MET A 1 -4.67 14.07 26.80
CA MET A 1 -4.80 15.23 25.89
C MET A 1 -4.02 14.90 24.63
N ARG A 2 -4.62 15.04 23.44
CA ARG A 2 -3.93 14.77 22.16
C ARG A 2 -2.89 15.86 21.93
N GLU A 3 -1.68 15.50 21.52
CA GLU A 3 -0.70 16.52 21.13
C GLU A 3 -1.18 17.23 19.85
N PRO A 4 -1.15 18.58 19.82
CA PRO A 4 -1.48 19.34 18.62
C PRO A 4 -0.61 18.88 17.44
N GLY A 5 -1.25 18.46 16.35
CA GLY A 5 -0.56 18.06 15.12
C GLY A 5 -0.28 16.57 14.94
N GLN A 6 -0.65 15.70 15.89
CA GLN A 6 -0.59 14.25 15.69
C GLN A 6 -1.79 13.77 14.85
N TRP A 7 -1.53 12.92 13.87
CA TRP A 7 -2.57 12.31 13.03
C TRP A 7 -3.40 11.27 13.81
N HIS A 8 -4.69 11.09 13.45
CA HIS A 8 -5.60 10.11 14.06
C HIS A 8 -6.41 9.34 13.00
N PRO A 9 -6.68 8.03 13.19
CA PRO A 9 -7.43 7.19 12.24
C PRO A 9 -8.93 7.47 12.10
N ALA A 10 -9.49 8.40 12.88
CA ALA A 10 -10.93 8.66 12.89
C ALA A 10 -11.28 9.81 11.94
N GLY A 11 -12.48 9.79 11.35
CA GLY A 11 -12.95 10.84 10.43
C GLY A 11 -12.77 10.50 8.95
N PHE A 12 -12.68 9.23 8.57
CA PHE A 12 -12.58 8.84 7.15
C PHE A 12 -13.67 9.49 6.28
N GLN A 13 -14.92 9.55 6.77
CA GLN A 13 -16.07 10.05 6.01
C GLN A 13 -15.98 11.53 5.63
N ASP A 14 -15.10 12.30 6.26
CA ASP A 14 -14.92 13.72 5.97
C ASP A 14 -14.44 13.97 4.53
N TYR A 15 -13.98 12.95 3.80
CA TYR A 15 -13.60 13.09 2.40
C TYR A 15 -14.72 13.71 1.55
N LYS A 16 -16.00 13.42 1.83
CA LYS A 16 -17.12 13.98 1.06
C LYS A 16 -17.24 15.49 1.22
N HIS A 17 -16.81 16.05 2.35
CA HIS A 17 -16.78 17.49 2.56
C HIS A 17 -15.70 18.17 1.69
N TYR A 18 -14.50 17.57 1.64
CA TYR A 18 -13.37 18.12 0.87
C TYR A 18 -13.43 17.78 -0.63
N PHE A 19 -14.07 16.66 -0.96
CA PHE A 19 -14.09 16.07 -2.29
C PHE A 19 -15.52 15.60 -2.64
N PRO A 20 -16.46 16.53 -2.86
CA PRO A 20 -17.88 16.21 -3.06
C PRO A 20 -18.19 15.48 -4.36
N ALA A 21 -17.26 15.45 -5.33
CA ALA A 21 -17.41 14.75 -6.60
C ALA A 21 -16.88 13.30 -6.56
N THR A 22 -16.47 12.81 -5.38
CA THR A 22 -16.03 11.43 -5.22
C THR A 22 -17.21 10.47 -5.40
N PRO A 23 -17.11 9.45 -6.26
CA PRO A 23 -18.13 8.41 -6.37
C PRO A 23 -18.38 7.69 -5.04
N GLU A 24 -19.54 7.04 -4.91
CA GLU A 24 -19.77 6.13 -3.80
C GLU A 24 -18.77 4.97 -3.86
N LEU A 25 -18.20 4.64 -2.72
CA LEU A 25 -17.20 3.58 -2.62
C LEU A 25 -17.92 2.23 -2.66
N ASN A 26 -17.55 1.38 -3.63
CA ASN A 26 -18.12 0.04 -3.79
C ASN A 26 -17.50 -0.93 -2.79
N ILE A 27 -17.82 -0.78 -1.51
CA ILE A 27 -17.37 -1.65 -0.42
C ILE A 27 -18.52 -1.93 0.55
N SER A 28 -18.70 -3.20 0.89
CA SER A 28 -19.72 -3.61 1.86
C SER A 28 -19.31 -3.26 3.29
N ALA A 29 -20.27 -2.93 4.15
CA ALA A 29 -20.01 -2.47 5.51
C ALA A 29 -19.28 -3.52 6.38
N ASP A 30 -19.59 -4.81 6.19
CA ASP A 30 -18.92 -5.94 6.87
C ASP A 30 -17.43 -6.08 6.50
N ARG A 31 -17.01 -5.45 5.41
CA ARG A 31 -15.61 -5.42 4.96
C ARG A 31 -14.86 -4.19 5.47
N ILE A 32 -15.50 -3.26 6.18
CA ILE A 32 -14.85 -2.07 6.74
C ILE A 32 -14.33 -2.37 8.15
N LEU A 33 -13.01 -2.28 8.34
CA LEU A 33 -12.30 -2.65 9.56
C LEU A 33 -11.90 -1.44 10.42
N ASN A 34 -12.48 -0.26 10.18
CA ASN A 34 -12.07 0.99 10.82
C ASN A 34 -12.16 0.95 12.34
N GLU A 35 -13.27 0.45 12.90
CA GLU A 35 -13.45 0.38 14.35
C GLU A 35 -12.38 -0.51 14.99
N ARG A 36 -12.06 -1.64 14.36
CA ARG A 36 -10.99 -2.53 14.79
C ARG A 36 -9.62 -1.84 14.72
N PHE A 37 -9.34 -1.12 13.63
CA PHE A 37 -8.08 -0.38 13.49
C PHE A 37 -7.96 0.73 14.54
N ILE A 38 -9.01 1.53 14.75
CA ILE A 38 -9.03 2.61 15.74
C ILE A 38 -8.84 2.02 17.15
N GLY A 39 -9.58 0.96 17.47
CA GLY A 39 -9.45 0.26 18.75
C GLY A 39 -8.02 -0.24 18.99
N THR A 40 -7.39 -0.89 17.99
CA THR A 40 -5.99 -1.31 18.10
C THR A 40 -5.03 -0.12 18.16
N TRP A 41 -5.26 0.94 17.39
CA TRP A 41 -4.42 2.15 17.39
C TRP A 41 -4.44 2.88 18.73
N ASP A 42 -5.58 2.90 19.42
CA ASP A 42 -5.76 3.59 20.70
C ASP A 42 -5.22 2.80 21.89
N ARG A 43 -4.89 1.50 21.72
CA ARG A 43 -4.14 0.73 22.72
C ARG A 43 -2.76 1.35 22.96
N SER A 44 -2.22 1.11 24.14
CA SER A 44 -0.87 1.57 24.45
C SER A 44 0.14 0.88 23.53
N SER A 45 1.19 1.60 23.15
CA SER A 45 2.24 1.02 22.31
C SER A 45 2.92 -0.18 22.98
N GLN A 46 2.92 -0.26 24.31
CA GLN A 46 3.51 -1.36 25.05
C GLN A 46 2.67 -2.64 24.90
N GLU A 47 1.35 -2.55 25.07
CA GLU A 47 0.44 -3.70 24.91
C GLU A 47 0.54 -4.31 23.50
N ILE A 48 0.53 -3.48 22.45
CA ILE A 48 0.69 -3.97 21.07
C ILE A 48 2.05 -4.65 20.89
N GLN A 49 3.11 -4.10 21.48
CA GLN A 49 4.46 -4.66 21.37
C GLN A 49 4.62 -5.99 22.10
N ASP A 50 3.98 -6.15 23.26
CA ASP A 50 4.02 -7.40 24.02
C ASP A 50 3.29 -8.53 23.28
N ASP A 51 2.11 -8.23 22.72
CA ASP A 51 1.39 -9.15 21.83
C ASP A 51 2.27 -9.54 20.63
N LEU A 52 2.86 -8.56 19.94
CA LEU A 52 3.72 -8.80 18.77
C LEU A 52 4.96 -9.66 19.10
N ARG A 53 5.61 -9.42 20.25
CA ARG A 53 6.77 -10.22 20.69
C ARG A 53 6.42 -11.70 20.88
N SER A 54 5.19 -12.01 21.29
CA SER A 54 4.75 -13.40 21.47
C SER A 54 4.73 -14.21 20.17
N TRP A 55 4.61 -13.55 19.01
CA TRP A 55 4.63 -14.19 17.69
C TRP A 55 5.99 -14.12 16.99
N SER A 56 6.95 -13.37 17.54
CA SER A 56 8.13 -12.95 16.80
C SER A 56 9.09 -14.10 16.48
N SER A 57 9.15 -15.14 17.32
CA SER A 57 10.04 -16.29 17.13
C SER A 57 9.64 -17.18 15.95
N GLU A 58 8.38 -17.15 15.54
CA GLU A 58 7.80 -18.04 14.52
C GLU A 58 7.48 -17.33 13.21
N THR A 59 7.57 -16.00 13.14
CA THR A 59 7.12 -15.22 11.97
C THR A 59 8.26 -14.45 11.30
N THR A 60 8.38 -14.61 9.99
CA THR A 60 9.17 -13.75 9.10
C THR A 60 8.26 -12.65 8.53
N ILE A 61 8.67 -11.38 8.63
CA ILE A 61 7.92 -10.24 8.08
C ILE A 61 8.64 -9.73 6.82
N VAL A 62 7.92 -9.69 5.71
CA VAL A 62 8.47 -9.29 4.40
C VAL A 62 7.83 -7.98 3.97
N PHE A 63 8.57 -6.88 4.12
CA PHE A 63 8.19 -5.58 3.58
C PHE A 63 8.50 -5.52 2.08
N VAL A 64 7.54 -5.06 1.28
CA VAL A 64 7.69 -4.92 -0.18
C VAL A 64 7.30 -3.51 -0.61
N ARG A 65 8.24 -2.83 -1.27
CA ARG A 65 8.08 -1.44 -1.72
C ARG A 65 7.26 -1.36 -3.00
N GLY A 66 6.58 -0.23 -3.18
CA GLY A 66 5.89 0.12 -4.41
C GLY A 66 6.83 0.56 -5.55
N PHE A 67 6.21 1.00 -6.64
CA PHE A 67 6.91 1.59 -7.79
C PHE A 67 7.79 2.77 -7.34
N LEU A 68 9.04 2.83 -7.82
CA LEU A 68 10.06 3.82 -7.43
C LEU A 68 10.44 3.86 -5.94
N GLY A 69 9.91 2.98 -5.09
CA GLY A 69 10.19 3.01 -3.65
C GLY A 69 11.68 2.81 -3.31
N SER A 70 12.49 2.24 -4.20
CA SER A 70 13.95 2.16 -4.04
C SER A 70 14.65 3.53 -4.11
N PHE A 71 14.02 4.52 -4.74
CA PHE A 71 14.56 5.88 -4.88
C PHE A 71 14.09 6.81 -3.76
N MET A 72 13.21 6.34 -2.87
CA MET A 72 12.74 7.11 -1.71
C MET A 72 13.60 6.78 -0.48
N PRO A 73 14.40 7.73 0.03
CA PRO A 73 15.25 7.48 1.19
C PRO A 73 14.44 7.02 2.40
N GLY A 74 14.86 5.91 3.01
CA GLY A 74 14.22 5.39 4.22
C GLY A 74 12.87 4.69 4.03
N ASN A 75 12.40 4.49 2.79
CA ASN A 75 11.13 3.81 2.49
C ASN A 75 11.07 2.41 3.16
N LEU A 76 10.09 2.26 4.07
CA LEU A 76 9.84 1.10 4.94
C LEU A 76 10.98 0.72 5.90
N VAL A 77 12.06 1.50 5.98
CA VAL A 77 13.21 1.19 6.83
C VAL A 77 12.86 1.28 8.31
N LYS A 78 12.15 2.33 8.74
CA LYS A 78 11.78 2.50 10.15
C LYS A 78 10.81 1.40 10.64
N PRO A 79 9.70 1.09 9.92
CA PRO A 79 8.84 -0.04 10.27
C PRO A 79 9.58 -1.38 10.30
N CYS A 80 10.41 -1.66 9.28
CA CYS A 80 11.17 -2.91 9.23
C CYS A 80 12.11 -3.05 10.42
N ARG A 81 12.89 -2.00 10.74
CA ARG A 81 13.78 -2.01 11.91
C ARG A 81 13.03 -2.20 13.21
N ARG A 82 11.88 -1.53 13.38
CA ARG A 82 11.06 -1.74 14.59
C ARG A 82 10.62 -3.20 14.72
N MET A 83 10.28 -3.88 13.62
CA MET A 83 9.89 -5.29 13.70
C MET A 83 11.09 -6.18 14.08
N GLN A 84 12.30 -5.85 13.60
CA GLN A 84 13.53 -6.51 14.04
C GLN A 84 13.79 -6.30 15.54
N ASP A 85 13.59 -5.07 16.04
CA ASP A 85 13.74 -4.74 17.47
C ASP A 85 12.73 -5.50 18.36
N LEU A 86 11.61 -5.94 17.81
CA LEU A 86 10.62 -6.79 18.48
C LEU A 86 10.91 -8.28 18.34
N GLY A 87 12.02 -8.66 17.70
CA GLY A 87 12.49 -10.04 17.60
C GLY A 87 11.98 -10.82 16.38
N PHE A 88 11.29 -10.17 15.43
CA PHE A 88 10.89 -10.82 14.17
C PHE A 88 12.09 -10.98 13.23
N ASP A 89 12.06 -12.01 12.38
CA ASP A 89 12.86 -12.02 11.15
C ASP A 89 12.22 -11.08 10.12
N ALA A 90 12.52 -9.79 10.20
CA ALA A 90 11.95 -8.78 9.32
C ALA A 90 12.94 -8.31 8.24
N ILE A 91 12.48 -8.26 6.99
CA ILE A 91 13.27 -7.89 5.82
C ILE A 91 12.51 -6.93 4.90
N ILE A 92 13.25 -6.16 4.09
CA ILE A 92 12.71 -5.48 2.91
C ILE A 92 13.12 -6.30 1.68
N ALA A 93 12.15 -6.85 0.95
CA ALA A 93 12.41 -7.62 -0.25
C ALA A 93 13.01 -6.72 -1.35
N ARG A 94 13.98 -7.26 -2.10
CA ARG A 94 14.59 -6.54 -3.23
C ARG A 94 13.71 -6.70 -4.47
N THR A 95 13.21 -5.61 -4.99
CA THR A 95 12.46 -5.53 -6.25
C THR A 95 13.17 -4.61 -7.23
N ASP A 96 12.83 -4.72 -8.51
CA ASP A 96 13.30 -3.80 -9.55
C ASP A 96 12.22 -2.75 -9.78
N SER A 97 12.51 -1.49 -9.45
CA SER A 97 11.55 -0.39 -9.59
C SER A 97 10.98 -0.28 -11.00
N GLY A 98 11.79 -0.54 -12.03
CA GLY A 98 11.35 -0.59 -13.42
C GLY A 98 10.92 -1.95 -13.96
N GLY A 99 11.06 -3.01 -13.16
CA GLY A 99 10.59 -4.34 -13.51
C GLY A 99 9.06 -4.42 -13.59
N SER A 100 8.57 -5.45 -14.27
CA SER A 100 7.15 -5.80 -14.24
C SER A 100 6.77 -6.46 -12.93
N SER A 101 5.48 -6.39 -12.55
CA SER A 101 5.01 -6.96 -11.28
C SER A 101 5.26 -8.46 -11.21
N LEU A 102 5.05 -9.18 -12.33
CA LEU A 102 5.36 -10.61 -12.42
C LEU A 102 6.86 -10.92 -12.24
N LYS A 103 7.76 -10.12 -12.81
CA LYS A 103 9.21 -10.32 -12.63
C LYS A 103 9.61 -10.09 -11.17
N ASN A 104 9.07 -9.04 -10.55
CA ASN A 104 9.30 -8.76 -9.13
C ASN A 104 8.73 -9.86 -8.24
N ALA A 105 7.54 -10.39 -8.54
CA ALA A 105 6.95 -11.52 -7.85
C ALA A 105 7.86 -12.76 -7.88
N VAL A 106 8.42 -13.10 -9.05
CA VAL A 106 9.42 -14.19 -9.16
C VAL A 106 10.66 -13.89 -8.31
N LYS A 107 11.15 -12.64 -8.30
CA LYS A 107 12.32 -12.23 -7.54
C LYS A 107 12.07 -12.30 -6.02
N ILE A 108 10.90 -11.88 -5.56
CA ILE A 108 10.46 -11.99 -4.16
C ILE A 108 10.42 -13.48 -3.77
N ARG A 109 9.73 -14.31 -4.57
CA ARG A 109 9.64 -15.76 -4.33
C ARG A 109 11.02 -16.41 -4.22
N LYS A 110 11.93 -16.15 -5.17
CA LYS A 110 13.30 -16.69 -5.14
C LYS A 110 14.07 -16.29 -3.87
N GLN A 111 13.96 -15.03 -3.45
CA GLN A 111 14.62 -14.55 -2.23
C GLN A 111 14.10 -15.23 -0.95
N LEU A 112 12.82 -15.60 -0.92
CA LEU A 112 12.24 -16.28 0.23
C LEU A 112 12.57 -17.77 0.21
N LEU A 113 12.48 -18.44 -0.94
CA LEU A 113 12.84 -19.86 -1.06
C LEU A 113 14.33 -20.12 -0.81
N SER A 114 15.20 -19.15 -1.05
CA SER A 114 16.64 -19.29 -0.84
C SER A 114 17.12 -18.86 0.55
N ARG A 115 16.23 -18.51 1.49
CA ARG A 115 16.60 -18.07 2.85
C ARG A 115 15.98 -19.00 3.90
N GLY A 116 16.59 -19.05 5.08
CA GLY A 116 15.98 -19.66 6.26
C GLY A 116 14.92 -18.76 6.87
N ASN A 117 13.68 -18.79 6.34
CA ASN A 117 12.54 -18.09 6.96
C ASN A 117 12.08 -18.85 8.22
N ARG A 118 11.44 -18.12 9.14
CA ARG A 118 10.68 -18.71 10.25
C ARG A 118 9.47 -19.49 9.75
N ARG A 119 8.79 -20.21 10.64
CA ARG A 119 7.67 -21.10 10.31
C ARG A 119 6.61 -20.40 9.45
N HIS A 120 6.23 -19.20 9.84
CA HIS A 120 5.21 -18.39 9.19
C HIS A 120 5.79 -17.17 8.48
N ILE A 121 5.05 -16.68 7.48
CA ILE A 121 5.42 -15.48 6.70
C ILE A 121 4.25 -14.49 6.72
N LEU A 122 4.54 -13.21 6.95
CA LEU A 122 3.60 -12.12 6.82
C LEU A 122 4.13 -11.11 5.80
N PHE A 123 3.35 -10.78 4.78
CA PHE A 123 3.73 -9.77 3.80
C PHE A 123 3.15 -8.40 4.14
N CYS A 124 3.99 -7.38 4.04
CA CYS A 124 3.65 -5.98 4.26
C CYS A 124 3.99 -5.19 2.98
N GLY A 125 3.03 -5.13 2.06
CA GLY A 125 3.21 -4.49 0.76
C GLY A 125 2.67 -3.06 0.74
N HIS A 126 3.44 -2.14 0.17
CA HIS A 126 3.01 -0.77 -0.11
C HIS A 126 2.80 -0.56 -1.60
N SER A 127 1.71 0.10 -1.99
CA SER A 127 1.35 0.41 -3.37
C SER A 127 1.45 -0.85 -4.25
N ARG A 128 2.08 -0.77 -5.43
CA ARG A 128 2.32 -1.93 -6.30
C ARG A 128 2.97 -3.13 -5.59
N GLY A 129 3.75 -2.91 -4.54
CA GLY A 129 4.48 -3.96 -3.83
C GLY A 129 3.56 -5.02 -3.22
N ALA A 130 2.34 -4.67 -2.78
CA ALA A 130 1.43 -5.67 -2.23
C ALA A 130 0.82 -6.58 -3.29
N LEU A 131 0.56 -6.04 -4.49
CA LEU A 131 0.16 -6.83 -5.65
C LEU A 131 1.27 -7.84 -6.01
N GLU A 132 2.53 -7.41 -5.97
CA GLU A 132 3.70 -8.28 -6.21
C GLU A 132 3.81 -9.40 -5.15
N CYS A 133 3.41 -9.16 -3.89
CA CYS A 133 3.31 -10.21 -2.87
C CYS A 133 2.29 -11.29 -3.25
N LEU A 134 1.07 -10.88 -3.59
CA LEU A 134 -0.01 -11.82 -3.95
C LEU A 134 0.37 -12.64 -5.20
N LEU A 135 0.96 -12.00 -6.20
CA LEU A 135 1.48 -12.69 -7.39
C LEU A 135 2.64 -13.66 -7.05
N ALA A 136 3.48 -13.34 -6.07
CA ALA A 136 4.56 -14.24 -5.64
C ALA A 136 4.00 -15.53 -5.00
N LEU A 137 2.91 -15.39 -4.24
CA LEU A 137 2.22 -16.47 -3.53
C LEU A 137 1.36 -17.34 -4.46
N LYS A 138 0.74 -16.74 -5.49
CA LYS A 138 -0.07 -17.43 -6.50
C LYS A 138 0.62 -18.68 -7.06
N ASP A 139 1.89 -18.56 -7.43
CA ASP A 139 2.66 -19.65 -8.04
C ASP A 139 3.58 -20.38 -7.04
N SER A 140 3.28 -20.32 -5.74
CA SER A 140 4.12 -20.95 -4.70
C SER A 140 3.29 -21.54 -3.57
N PRO A 141 2.78 -22.77 -3.72
CA PRO A 141 1.98 -23.43 -2.69
C PRO A 141 2.67 -23.54 -1.32
N ASP A 142 3.99 -23.74 -1.30
CA ASP A 142 4.79 -23.77 -0.06
C ASP A 142 4.74 -22.42 0.68
N LEU A 143 5.04 -21.32 -0.02
CA LEU A 143 4.97 -19.98 0.58
C LEU A 143 3.53 -19.60 0.94
N SER A 144 2.55 -19.99 0.10
CA SER A 144 1.12 -19.74 0.34
C SER A 144 0.64 -20.42 1.62
N THR A 145 0.98 -21.69 1.84
CA THR A 145 0.61 -22.44 3.05
C THR A 145 1.26 -21.85 4.32
N ARG A 146 2.45 -21.27 4.20
CA ARG A 146 3.17 -20.64 5.31
C ARG A 146 2.76 -19.18 5.54
N CYS A 147 2.05 -18.57 4.60
CA CYS A 147 1.62 -17.18 4.70
C CYS A 147 0.47 -17.08 5.71
N GLN A 148 0.65 -16.25 6.74
CA GLN A 148 -0.44 -15.88 7.67
C GLN A 148 -1.31 -14.78 7.07
N GLY A 149 -0.68 -13.82 6.38
CA GLY A 149 -1.45 -12.84 5.65
C GLY A 149 -0.65 -11.90 4.77
N VAL A 150 -1.40 -11.08 4.06
CA VAL A 150 -0.89 -10.01 3.21
C VAL A 150 -1.59 -8.72 3.60
N ILE A 151 -0.80 -7.76 4.06
CA ILE A 151 -1.23 -6.39 4.29
C ILE A 151 -0.91 -5.60 3.03
N MET A 152 -1.96 -5.08 2.40
CA MET A 152 -1.90 -4.17 1.26
C MET A 152 -2.08 -2.75 1.81
N SER A 153 -1.12 -1.88 1.57
CA SER A 153 -1.20 -0.47 1.98
C SER A 153 -1.21 0.39 0.72
N GLN A 154 -2.34 1.04 0.46
CA GLN A 154 -2.58 1.92 -0.69
C GLN A 154 -2.33 1.23 -2.04
N THR A 155 -2.70 -0.04 -2.13
CA THR A 155 -2.55 -0.81 -3.38
C THR A 155 -3.75 -0.57 -4.28
N ALA A 156 -3.59 0.15 -5.38
CA ALA A 156 -4.72 0.49 -6.24
C ALA A 156 -5.38 -0.73 -6.91
N TYR A 157 -6.70 -0.74 -6.95
CA TYR A 157 -7.49 -1.64 -7.78
C TYR A 157 -7.63 -1.07 -9.21
N GLY A 158 -7.92 0.22 -9.31
CA GLY A 158 -8.00 0.97 -10.55
C GLY A 158 -6.63 1.47 -11.03
N PRO A 159 -6.56 1.94 -12.29
CA PRO A 159 -5.31 2.41 -12.88
C PRO A 159 -4.88 3.77 -12.33
N SER A 160 -3.60 4.12 -12.54
CA SER A 160 -3.11 5.44 -12.17
C SER A 160 -3.44 6.48 -13.25
N ALA A 161 -4.37 7.40 -12.94
CA ALA A 161 -4.68 8.55 -13.79
C ALA A 161 -3.45 9.45 -14.05
N ILE A 162 -2.49 9.47 -13.12
CA ILE A 162 -1.22 10.20 -13.27
C ILE A 162 -0.36 9.57 -14.35
N ILE A 163 -0.12 8.26 -14.27
CA ILE A 163 0.65 7.52 -15.27
C ILE A 163 -0.02 7.63 -16.64
N ASP A 164 -1.34 7.48 -16.67
CA ASP A 164 -2.13 7.59 -17.89
C ASP A 164 -1.99 8.98 -18.53
N SER A 165 -1.97 10.02 -17.71
CA SER A 165 -1.72 11.38 -18.18
C SER A 165 -0.27 11.61 -18.62
N MET A 166 0.71 11.12 -17.87
CA MET A 166 2.15 11.33 -18.13
C MET A 166 2.67 10.57 -19.34
N LEU A 167 2.31 9.29 -19.47
CA LEU A 167 2.88 8.40 -20.47
C LEU A 167 2.06 8.35 -21.76
N PHE A 168 0.74 8.50 -21.67
CA PHE A 168 -0.17 8.36 -22.80
C PHE A 168 -0.84 9.68 -23.19
N GLY A 169 -0.56 10.78 -22.48
CA GLY A 169 -1.15 12.08 -22.75
C GLY A 169 -2.66 12.12 -22.49
N MET A 170 -3.20 11.13 -21.76
CA MET A 170 -4.61 11.10 -21.41
C MET A 170 -4.95 12.26 -20.47
N HIS A 171 -6.18 12.76 -20.55
CA HIS A 171 -6.65 13.91 -19.75
C HIS A 171 -5.95 15.26 -20.05
N SER A 172 -5.23 15.38 -21.16
CA SER A 172 -4.56 16.62 -21.61
C SER A 172 -5.52 17.72 -22.13
N GLY A 173 -6.81 17.42 -22.24
CA GLY A 173 -7.81 18.27 -22.91
C GLY A 173 -8.14 19.61 -22.24
N LYS A 174 -7.75 19.85 -20.98
CA LYS A 174 -8.15 21.06 -20.24
C LYS A 174 -7.02 22.04 -19.88
N ASP A 175 -5.75 21.69 -20.10
CA ASP A 175 -4.64 22.52 -19.64
C ASP A 175 -3.37 22.26 -20.49
N GLN A 176 -3.40 22.73 -21.74
CA GLN A 176 -2.34 22.56 -22.75
C GLN A 176 -1.29 23.69 -22.75
N SER A 177 -0.84 24.16 -21.59
CA SER A 177 0.32 25.08 -21.61
C SER A 177 1.55 24.34 -22.16
N ILE A 178 2.31 25.01 -23.05
CA ILE A 178 3.55 24.46 -23.65
C ILE A 178 4.52 23.99 -22.56
N GLY A 179 4.58 24.72 -21.44
CA GLY A 179 5.37 24.36 -20.27
C GLY A 179 4.97 23.03 -19.62
N ARG A 180 3.68 22.63 -19.68
CA ARG A 180 3.23 21.33 -19.15
C ARG A 180 3.64 20.16 -20.03
N LYS A 181 3.48 20.27 -21.35
CA LYS A 181 3.96 19.25 -22.30
C LYS A 181 5.46 19.01 -22.15
N LEU A 182 6.23 20.06 -21.86
CA LEU A 182 7.67 19.95 -21.61
C LEU A 182 7.96 19.25 -20.27
N LYS A 183 7.26 19.59 -19.19
CA LYS A 183 7.39 18.91 -17.89
C LYS A 183 7.04 17.42 -17.97
N ASP A 184 5.95 17.06 -18.64
CA ASP A 184 5.56 15.66 -18.83
C ASP A 184 6.61 14.88 -19.62
N LYS A 185 7.17 15.48 -20.68
CA LYS A 185 8.28 14.87 -21.43
C LYS A 185 9.54 14.70 -20.58
N ILE A 186 9.89 15.69 -19.75
CA ILE A 186 11.04 15.60 -18.83
C ILE A 186 10.81 14.50 -17.79
N GLN A 187 9.62 14.38 -17.24
CA GLN A 187 9.31 13.35 -16.25
C GLN A 187 9.24 11.95 -16.88
N ALA A 188 8.64 11.80 -18.06
CA ALA A 188 8.67 10.56 -18.82
C ALA A 188 10.10 10.16 -19.21
N LEU A 189 10.94 11.13 -19.56
CA LEU A 189 12.36 10.92 -19.80
C LEU A 189 13.09 10.54 -18.50
N GLY A 190 12.75 11.14 -17.36
CA GLY A 190 13.26 10.75 -16.05
C GLY A 190 12.91 9.31 -15.70
N LEU A 191 11.66 8.90 -15.91
CA LEU A 191 11.24 7.50 -15.77
C LEU A 191 11.98 6.58 -16.73
N PHE A 192 12.23 7.01 -17.96
CA PHE A 192 13.03 6.26 -18.93
C PHE A 192 14.49 6.09 -18.47
N ILE A 193 15.13 7.17 -18.03
CA ILE A 193 16.52 7.17 -17.51
C ILE A 193 16.66 6.30 -16.26
N LEU A 194 15.65 6.30 -15.39
CA LEU A 194 15.60 5.44 -14.20
C LEU A 194 15.26 3.96 -14.53
N GLY A 195 15.13 3.61 -15.82
CA GLY A 195 14.73 2.28 -16.26
C GLY A 195 13.30 1.89 -15.89
N ALA A 196 12.49 2.86 -15.45
CA ALA A 196 11.17 2.67 -14.86
C ALA A 196 10.01 2.58 -15.88
N SER A 197 10.31 2.67 -17.18
CA SER A 197 9.30 2.78 -18.24
C SER A 197 8.39 1.55 -18.36
N THR A 198 8.91 0.33 -18.17
CA THR A 198 8.10 -0.90 -18.21
C THR A 198 7.14 -0.97 -17.03
N GLY A 199 7.64 -0.79 -15.81
CA GLY A 199 6.83 -0.75 -14.60
C GLY A 199 5.79 0.38 -14.59
N GLY A 200 6.14 1.55 -15.14
CA GLY A 200 5.22 2.66 -15.32
C GLY A 200 4.09 2.32 -16.29
N LYS A 201 4.38 1.74 -17.46
CA LYS A 201 3.34 1.33 -18.43
C LYS A 201 2.36 0.29 -17.88
N GLU A 202 2.77 -0.49 -16.88
CA GLU A 202 1.94 -1.53 -16.25
C GLU A 202 0.89 -0.96 -15.30
N LEU A 203 1.20 0.18 -14.65
CA LEU A 203 0.28 0.94 -13.79
C LEU A 203 -0.80 1.70 -14.56
N GLY A 204 -0.69 1.74 -15.90
CA GLY A 204 -1.68 2.36 -16.76
C GLY A 204 -2.87 1.45 -17.06
N SER A 205 -3.98 2.08 -17.47
CA SER A 205 -5.28 1.42 -17.73
C SER A 205 -5.22 0.22 -18.68
N ALA A 206 -4.30 0.20 -19.64
CA ALA A 206 -4.20 -0.87 -20.63
C ALA A 206 -3.74 -2.23 -20.06
N LYS A 207 -3.07 -2.26 -18.91
CA LYS A 207 -2.46 -3.50 -18.36
C LYS A 207 -2.85 -3.79 -16.93
N TRP A 208 -3.21 -2.76 -16.15
CA TRP A 208 -3.48 -2.92 -14.73
C TRP A 208 -4.64 -3.86 -14.43
N SER A 209 -5.74 -3.76 -15.20
CA SER A 209 -6.91 -4.63 -15.03
C SER A 209 -6.59 -6.11 -15.18
N SER A 210 -5.69 -6.48 -16.09
CA SER A 210 -5.27 -7.88 -16.27
C SER A 210 -4.52 -8.44 -15.06
N LEU A 211 -3.85 -7.60 -14.27
CA LEU A 211 -3.15 -8.02 -13.06
C LEU A 211 -4.10 -8.10 -11.87
N THR A 212 -5.00 -7.13 -11.73
CA THR A 212 -5.98 -7.14 -10.63
C THR A 212 -6.98 -8.27 -10.79
N SER A 213 -7.45 -8.55 -12.01
CA SER A 213 -8.30 -9.71 -12.28
C SER A 213 -7.63 -11.05 -11.97
N GLN A 214 -6.30 -11.15 -12.08
CA GLN A 214 -5.57 -12.37 -11.68
C GLN A 214 -5.53 -12.57 -10.16
N VAL A 215 -5.60 -11.48 -9.39
CA VAL A 215 -5.69 -11.55 -7.92
C VAL A 215 -7.12 -11.84 -7.49
N ASP A 216 -8.11 -11.24 -8.14
CA ASP A 216 -9.53 -11.47 -7.85
C ASP A 216 -9.98 -12.90 -8.15
N SER A 217 -9.33 -13.58 -9.11
CA SER A 217 -9.64 -14.96 -9.46
C SER A 217 -9.11 -15.99 -8.46
N MET A 218 -8.45 -15.57 -7.38
CA MET A 218 -7.77 -16.45 -6.44
C MET A 218 -8.47 -16.47 -5.09
N ASP A 219 -8.67 -17.66 -4.56
CA ASP A 219 -9.01 -17.87 -3.15
C ASP A 219 -7.73 -18.01 -2.35
N TRP A 220 -7.53 -17.09 -1.41
CA TRP A 220 -6.33 -17.05 -0.57
C TRP A 220 -6.57 -17.88 0.71
N PRO A 221 -5.69 -18.84 1.04
CA PRO A 221 -5.82 -19.62 2.28
C PRO A 221 -5.39 -18.85 3.54
N PHE A 222 -5.18 -17.54 3.41
CA PHE A 222 -4.64 -16.64 4.42
C PHE A 222 -5.37 -15.30 4.38
N SER A 223 -5.22 -14.51 5.45
CA SER A 223 -5.90 -13.23 5.55
C SER A 223 -5.27 -12.16 4.64
N VAL A 224 -6.10 -11.48 3.85
CA VAL A 224 -5.69 -10.30 3.06
C VAL A 224 -6.44 -9.09 3.60
N ILE A 225 -5.72 -8.03 3.97
CA ILE A 225 -6.29 -6.77 4.45
C ILE A 225 -5.71 -5.64 3.61
N GLN A 226 -6.56 -4.74 3.14
CA GLN A 226 -6.18 -3.54 2.41
C GLN A 226 -6.30 -2.30 3.31
N CYS A 227 -5.47 -1.31 3.07
CA CYS A 227 -5.65 0.04 3.58
C CYS A 227 -5.78 1.02 2.41
N ALA A 228 -6.85 1.82 2.40
CA ALA A 228 -7.02 2.92 1.46
C ALA A 228 -7.19 4.23 2.24
N SER A 229 -6.74 5.33 1.66
CA SER A 229 -6.81 6.64 2.32
C SER A 229 -7.03 7.77 1.32
N TRP A 230 -7.26 8.95 1.87
CA TRP A 230 -7.32 10.20 1.11
C TRP A 230 -6.54 11.27 1.87
N SER A 231 -6.10 12.32 1.17
CA SER A 231 -5.46 13.48 1.80
C SER A 231 -5.75 14.75 1.03
N THR A 232 -5.89 15.87 1.75
CA THR A 232 -5.99 17.21 1.14
C THR A 232 -4.63 17.83 0.84
N ARG A 233 -3.54 17.31 1.42
CA ARG A 233 -2.21 17.90 1.32
C ARG A 233 -1.14 16.87 0.93
N PRO A 234 -0.17 17.27 0.08
CA PRO A 234 0.97 16.42 -0.25
C PRO A 234 1.91 16.30 0.96
N THR A 235 2.51 15.13 1.18
CA THR A 235 3.55 14.96 2.20
C THR A 235 4.95 14.74 1.65
N THR A 236 5.07 14.26 0.42
CA THR A 236 6.35 14.14 -0.27
C THR A 236 6.26 14.71 -1.67
N TRP A 237 7.33 15.34 -2.15
CA TRP A 237 7.37 15.90 -3.49
C TRP A 237 7.53 14.86 -4.60
N LEU A 238 8.07 13.67 -4.26
CA LEU A 238 8.40 12.62 -5.24
C LEU A 238 7.20 11.80 -5.69
N ASP A 239 6.17 11.69 -4.84
CA ASP A 239 5.08 10.72 -5.03
C ASP A 239 3.69 11.36 -4.81
N SER A 240 3.62 12.70 -4.86
CA SER A 240 2.39 13.42 -4.57
C SER A 240 2.01 14.34 -5.73
N TRP A 241 0.87 14.02 -6.35
CA TRP A 241 0.33 14.64 -7.54
C TRP A 241 -1.03 15.30 -7.28
N HIS A 242 -1.26 15.79 -6.05
CA HIS A 242 -2.55 16.38 -5.63
C HIS A 242 -3.05 17.44 -6.61
N GLU A 243 -2.19 18.38 -6.99
CA GLU A 243 -2.56 19.45 -7.94
C GLU A 243 -2.98 18.86 -9.30
N ARG A 244 -2.30 17.80 -9.76
CA ARG A 244 -2.56 17.17 -11.04
C ARG A 244 -3.86 16.35 -11.01
N LEU A 245 -4.09 15.57 -9.96
CA LEU A 245 -5.34 14.83 -9.75
C LEU A 245 -6.52 15.81 -9.66
N GLY A 246 -6.37 16.89 -8.89
CA GLY A 246 -7.38 17.96 -8.80
C GLY A 246 -7.67 18.67 -10.12
N LYS A 247 -6.73 18.65 -11.09
CA LYS A 247 -6.97 19.14 -12.45
C LYS A 247 -7.63 18.11 -13.37
N ILE A 248 -7.30 16.82 -13.20
CA ILE A 248 -7.85 15.72 -14.01
C ILE A 248 -9.31 15.46 -13.63
N CYS A 249 -9.59 15.25 -12.33
CA CYS A 249 -10.94 15.08 -11.78
C CYS A 249 -11.11 16.00 -10.55
N PRO A 250 -11.51 17.27 -10.75
CA PRO A 250 -11.72 18.21 -9.66
C PRO A 250 -12.73 17.69 -8.62
N GLY A 251 -12.39 17.82 -7.34
CA GLY A 251 -13.26 17.42 -6.23
C GLY A 251 -13.43 15.91 -6.04
N ARG A 252 -12.62 15.06 -6.67
CA ARG A 252 -12.57 13.61 -6.41
C ARG A 252 -11.45 13.29 -5.42
N ALA A 253 -11.76 12.55 -4.37
CA ALA A 253 -10.84 12.22 -3.29
C ALA A 253 -9.69 11.35 -3.82
N HIS A 254 -8.50 11.54 -3.26
CA HIS A 254 -7.30 10.81 -3.64
C HIS A 254 -6.28 10.81 -2.50
N ASP A 255 -5.36 9.85 -2.52
CA ASP A 255 -4.20 9.83 -1.64
C ASP A 255 -3.00 10.62 -2.21
N GLY A 256 -3.15 11.24 -3.38
CA GLY A 256 -2.08 11.96 -4.06
C GLY A 256 -1.40 11.17 -5.17
N GLN A 257 -1.71 9.89 -5.34
CA GLN A 257 -1.27 9.09 -6.49
C GLN A 257 -2.46 8.45 -7.22
N PHE A 258 -3.44 7.96 -6.46
CA PHE A 258 -4.64 7.30 -6.95
C PHE A 258 -5.90 7.96 -6.40
N TYR A 259 -6.99 7.92 -7.17
CA TYR A 259 -8.29 8.30 -6.63
C TYR A 259 -8.75 7.27 -5.60
N LEU A 260 -9.53 7.73 -4.61
CA LEU A 260 -9.95 6.92 -3.48
C LEU A 260 -10.75 5.70 -3.92
N ASP A 261 -11.67 5.87 -4.88
CA ASP A 261 -12.47 4.76 -5.42
C ASP A 261 -11.63 3.79 -6.27
N ASP A 262 -10.53 4.25 -6.88
CA ASP A 262 -9.54 3.38 -7.54
C ASP A 262 -8.66 2.63 -6.52
N LEU A 263 -8.66 2.99 -5.23
CA LEU A 263 -7.97 2.23 -4.17
C LEU A 263 -8.83 1.10 -3.57
N ILE A 264 -10.14 1.09 -3.83
CA ILE A 264 -11.06 0.15 -3.22
C ILE A 264 -11.06 -1.19 -3.97
N TRP A 265 -10.76 -2.27 -3.24
CA TRP A 265 -10.90 -3.65 -3.70
C TRP A 265 -12.19 -4.27 -3.14
N PRO A 266 -13.28 -4.41 -3.91
CA PRO A 266 -14.60 -4.73 -3.34
C PRO A 266 -14.65 -6.01 -2.49
N GLN A 267 -13.82 -7.00 -2.81
CA GLN A 267 -13.81 -8.32 -2.15
C GLN A 267 -12.80 -8.46 -1.00
N ILE A 268 -11.98 -7.44 -0.74
CA ILE A 268 -10.96 -7.47 0.30
C ILE A 268 -11.43 -6.61 1.48
N PRO A 269 -11.28 -7.04 2.75
CA PRO A 269 -11.49 -6.18 3.90
C PRO A 269 -10.58 -4.94 3.90
N HIS A 270 -11.13 -3.76 4.20
CA HIS A 270 -10.41 -2.48 4.18
C HIS A 270 -10.32 -1.81 5.54
N VAL A 271 -9.15 -1.24 5.82
CA VAL A 271 -9.00 -0.09 6.71
C VAL A 271 -9.03 1.18 5.86
N LEU A 272 -9.94 2.09 6.18
CA LEU A 272 -10.18 3.33 5.45
C LEU A 272 -9.72 4.52 6.30
N LEU A 273 -8.65 5.21 5.91
CA LEU A 273 -7.98 6.20 6.76
C LEU A 273 -8.07 7.63 6.21
N PRO A 274 -8.38 8.63 7.04
CA PRO A 274 -8.42 10.03 6.61
C PRO A 274 -7.03 10.65 6.56
N GLN A 275 -6.85 11.67 5.74
CA GLN A 275 -5.68 12.57 5.76
C GLN A 275 -4.31 11.85 5.74
N ILE A 276 -4.23 10.74 5.02
CA ILE A 276 -2.99 10.03 4.71
C ILE A 276 -2.77 10.07 3.21
N ASP A 277 -1.63 10.60 2.78
CA ASP A 277 -1.18 10.56 1.40
C ASP A 277 -0.49 9.23 1.03
N HIS A 278 -0.24 9.01 -0.25
CA HIS A 278 0.28 7.75 -0.78
C HIS A 278 1.66 7.36 -0.23
N ALA A 279 2.48 8.31 0.19
CA ALA A 279 3.84 8.02 0.64
C ALA A 279 3.92 7.76 2.15
N GLN A 280 2.99 8.34 2.94
CA GLN A 280 3.05 8.35 4.39
C GLN A 280 3.18 6.96 5.05
N PRO A 281 2.49 5.90 4.62
CA PRO A 281 2.72 4.55 5.16
C PRO A 281 4.15 4.07 5.00
N ALA A 282 4.86 4.52 3.96
CA ALA A 282 6.23 4.11 3.68
C ALA A 282 7.28 5.00 4.37
N VAL A 283 7.06 6.31 4.47
CA VAL A 283 8.08 7.29 4.92
C VAL A 283 7.68 8.19 6.10
N GLY A 284 6.40 8.22 6.46
CA GLY A 284 5.86 9.10 7.50
C GLY A 284 5.67 10.55 7.05
N GLY A 285 5.44 11.45 8.02
CA GLY A 285 5.31 12.89 7.78
C GLY A 285 4.00 13.48 8.32
N PHE A 286 3.96 14.80 8.55
CA PHE A 286 2.74 15.53 8.98
C PHE A 286 2.04 14.93 10.21
N GLY A 287 2.82 14.47 11.18
CA GLY A 287 2.29 13.86 12.41
C GLY A 287 1.82 12.42 12.26
N PHE A 288 1.93 11.82 11.08
CA PHE A 288 1.69 10.40 10.85
C PHE A 288 2.91 9.56 11.27
N ASP A 289 2.66 8.54 12.08
CA ASP A 289 3.65 7.58 12.54
C ASP A 289 3.55 6.28 11.72
N PRO A 290 4.45 6.05 10.75
CA PRO A 290 4.42 4.84 9.93
C PRO A 290 4.77 3.59 10.75
N VAL A 291 5.55 3.73 11.83
CA VAL A 291 5.92 2.58 12.67
C VAL A 291 4.69 2.07 13.42
N LYS A 292 3.97 2.98 14.09
CA LYS A 292 2.72 2.65 14.78
C LYS A 292 1.67 2.11 13.81
N TYR A 293 1.57 2.68 12.60
CA TYR A 293 0.67 2.19 11.55
C TYR A 293 0.95 0.73 11.19
N TRP A 294 2.20 0.39 10.86
CA TRP A 294 2.54 -0.99 10.49
C TRP A 294 2.38 -1.95 11.69
N GLN A 295 2.76 -1.54 12.90
CA GLN A 295 2.48 -2.34 14.11
C GLN A 295 0.99 -2.65 14.27
N THR A 296 0.13 -1.65 14.07
CA THR A 296 -1.33 -1.79 14.18
C THR A 296 -1.86 -2.77 13.14
N MET A 297 -1.46 -2.61 11.86
CA MET A 297 -1.89 -3.51 10.78
C MET A 297 -1.38 -4.94 10.99
N ILE A 298 -0.11 -5.12 11.36
CA ILE A 298 0.51 -6.42 11.63
C ILE A 298 -0.20 -7.11 12.79
N HIS A 299 -0.44 -6.39 13.88
CA HIS A 299 -1.17 -6.90 15.04
C HIS A 299 -2.57 -7.36 14.67
N MET A 300 -3.32 -6.55 13.92
CA MET A 300 -4.68 -6.91 13.47
C MET A 300 -4.68 -8.20 12.64
N THR A 301 -3.72 -8.36 11.73
CA THR A 301 -3.62 -9.54 10.87
C THR A 301 -3.26 -10.79 11.70
N LEU A 302 -2.21 -10.73 12.51
CA LEU A 302 -1.77 -11.88 13.30
C LEU A 302 -2.77 -12.28 14.39
N SER A 303 -3.46 -11.32 15.00
CA SER A 303 -4.51 -11.61 15.99
C SER A 303 -5.71 -12.34 15.39
N ALA A 304 -6.06 -12.04 14.13
CA ALA A 304 -7.16 -12.71 13.44
C ALA A 304 -6.86 -14.18 13.17
N ASP A 305 -5.59 -14.52 12.88
CA ASP A 305 -5.17 -15.90 12.68
C ASP A 305 -4.93 -16.63 13.99
N ALA A 306 -4.44 -15.96 15.03
CA ALA A 306 -4.33 -16.54 16.37
C ALA A 306 -5.70 -17.04 16.86
N SER A 307 -6.79 -16.29 16.60
CA SER A 307 -8.15 -16.75 16.91
C SER A 307 -8.62 -17.96 16.09
N LYS A 308 -8.02 -18.22 14.91
CA LYS A 308 -8.31 -19.43 14.11
C LYS A 308 -7.42 -20.62 14.49
N LEU A 309 -6.21 -20.36 14.97
CA LEU A 309 -5.22 -21.38 15.35
C LEU A 309 -5.37 -21.85 16.79
N TYR A 310 -5.92 -21.01 17.68
CA TYR A 310 -5.97 -21.25 19.14
C TYR A 310 -7.38 -21.13 19.75
N GLY A 311 -8.45 -21.17 18.95
CA GLY A 311 -9.84 -21.31 19.43
C GLY A 311 -10.74 -21.77 18.29
N SER A 312 -11.75 -22.63 18.49
CA SER A 312 -12.49 -23.01 19.71
C SER A 312 -11.75 -23.85 20.74
#